data_AF-A0A924WSX6-F1
#
_entry.id   AF-A0A924WSX6-F1
#
_cell.length_a   1.000
_cell.length_b   1.000
_cell.length_c   1.000
_cell.angle_alpha   90.00
_cell.angle_beta   90.00
_cell.angle_gamma   90.00
#
_symmetry.space_group_name_H-M   'P 1'
#
loop_
_entity.id
_entity.type
_entity.pdbx_description
1 polymer ?
#
loop_
_entity_poly.entity_id
_entity_poly.type
_entity_poly.pdbx_seq_one_letter_code
_entity_poly.pdbx_strand_id
1 'polypeptide(L)'
;MQRRHVFFAVATALCCCAIAGAQSDPAALVKQLGDPDPNIRGSAFERLTTMRDSARDALRDGTQSSQPAVAEASRALLLRLPWSNPDDPPAAIEILDKYGMADVPERARRLQMIVRSSDPQMCAVALRVAGNEPSDDVLWQSFGVMRGNPAWATTLKPVDIQTMRPAVLHLAAWSLFPEDEAAGLALMHRLMEREMASPTAKVERLEDTVKMILDRAQTHAARAVAVPYLRHLVALSSDPSTTDNAVAYLLLVHGRHGPFPGLLDDLSLATHPSDRRPGLAVAHLARRVGADLAAQLLQTRALEADEDADEFTRLSSSLEHANYLLRLGDSQAGEAILTRITAAEQTDLTRELITQSNLRLYDHFVATKNHLGAAQRLEHALGLMGDRPQLLLTRARGEAEAWTVDEMRATIAAHYLKHAVSQKNEVEASRLALELAKGSSTDEGTFVGAAEELQQRIPAADFDAYFERVYAPARKRVLARPKEAMLNNDFAWLCARAGKHLDEALTHAQEAVKRAPGNAAYLDTLAEVLFRLGRAGEAVEIERQAIELMPDDEFLVSQIARFKAVADAQK
;
A
#
# COMPACT_ATOMS: atom_id res chain seq x y z
N MET A 1 -62.48 -0.45 81.73
CA MET A 1 -61.56 0.04 82.78
C MET A 1 -60.15 -0.33 82.33
N GLN A 2 -59.40 0.56 81.68
CA GLN A 2 -58.32 1.39 82.30
C GLN A 2 -57.47 0.58 83.30
N ARG A 3 -56.13 0.57 83.33
CA ARG A 3 -55.00 1.19 82.60
C ARG A 3 -53.73 0.73 83.38
N ARG A 4 -52.60 0.47 82.71
CA ARG A 4 -51.20 0.80 83.15
C ARG A 4 -50.60 0.00 84.33
N HIS A 5 -49.32 -0.36 84.46
CA HIS A 5 -48.00 -0.03 83.88
C HIS A 5 -46.98 -1.10 84.38
N VAL A 6 -46.07 -1.69 83.58
CA VAL A 6 -44.63 -1.36 83.36
C VAL A 6 -43.64 -2.45 83.87
N PHE A 7 -42.88 -3.00 82.91
CA PHE A 7 -41.48 -3.47 82.90
C PHE A 7 -40.74 -3.91 84.18
N PHE A 8 -40.13 -5.10 84.16
CA PHE A 8 -38.67 -5.28 83.98
C PHE A 8 -38.30 -6.73 83.59
N ALA A 9 -37.39 -6.87 82.62
CA ALA A 9 -36.70 -8.08 82.18
C ALA A 9 -35.57 -8.45 83.19
N VAL A 10 -34.83 -9.57 83.21
CA VAL A 10 -34.25 -10.51 82.23
C VAL A 10 -33.80 -11.74 83.06
N ALA A 11 -33.90 -12.97 82.54
CA ALA A 11 -32.89 -14.03 82.75
C ALA A 11 -33.17 -15.26 81.86
N THR A 12 -32.46 -15.28 80.74
CA THR A 12 -31.94 -16.44 79.98
C THR A 12 -31.78 -17.75 80.75
N ALA A 13 -32.25 -18.88 80.20
CA ALA A 13 -31.46 -19.78 79.34
C ALA A 13 -32.13 -21.16 79.12
N LEU A 14 -32.06 -21.62 77.87
CA LEU A 14 -32.01 -23.02 77.40
C LEU A 14 -33.26 -23.91 77.52
N CYS A 15 -33.91 -24.14 76.38
CA CYS A 15 -34.10 -25.53 75.92
C CYS A 15 -34.24 -25.59 74.40
N CYS A 16 -33.25 -26.22 73.75
CA CYS A 16 -33.29 -26.71 72.39
C CYS A 16 -34.43 -27.72 72.20
N CYS A 17 -35.13 -27.66 71.06
CA CYS A 17 -35.34 -28.85 70.23
C CYS A 17 -35.96 -28.52 68.87
N ALA A 18 -35.36 -29.12 67.84
CA ALA A 18 -35.95 -29.54 66.58
C ALA A 18 -36.34 -28.50 65.52
N ILE A 19 -35.37 -28.14 64.66
CA ILE A 19 -35.60 -28.18 63.19
C ILE A 19 -34.39 -28.87 62.54
N ALA A 20 -34.45 -30.18 62.42
CA ALA A 20 -33.70 -30.91 61.41
C ALA A 20 -34.64 -31.11 60.21
N GLY A 21 -34.22 -30.74 58.99
CA GLY A 21 -34.91 -31.16 57.76
C GLY A 21 -35.17 -30.09 56.71
N ALA A 22 -34.13 -29.46 56.19
CA ALA A 22 -34.04 -29.09 54.78
C ALA A 22 -32.55 -28.84 54.48
N GLN A 23 -31.93 -29.68 53.65
CA GLN A 23 -30.74 -29.24 52.92
C GLN A 23 -31.19 -28.04 52.08
N SER A 24 -30.92 -26.86 52.60
CA SER A 24 -31.25 -25.61 51.94
C SER A 24 -30.44 -25.54 50.66
N ASP A 25 -31.16 -25.42 49.54
CA ASP A 25 -30.60 -25.17 48.23
C ASP A 25 -29.57 -24.02 48.31
N PRO A 26 -28.28 -24.29 47.97
CA PRO A 26 -27.24 -23.28 48.05
C PRO A 26 -27.53 -22.07 47.15
N ALA A 27 -28.25 -22.23 46.02
CA ALA A 27 -28.65 -21.11 45.18
C ALA A 27 -29.66 -20.18 45.88
N ALA A 28 -30.58 -20.74 46.68
CA ALA A 28 -31.52 -19.97 47.48
C ALA A 28 -30.80 -19.21 48.63
N LEU A 29 -29.81 -19.83 49.25
CA LEU A 29 -28.98 -19.18 50.28
C LEU A 29 -28.12 -18.04 49.71
N VAL A 30 -27.60 -18.19 48.49
CA VAL A 30 -26.82 -17.14 47.82
C VAL A 30 -27.67 -15.88 47.61
N LYS A 31 -28.94 -16.02 47.24
CA LYS A 31 -29.86 -14.86 47.14
C LYS A 31 -30.05 -14.13 48.47
N GLN A 32 -30.03 -14.86 49.59
CA GLN A 32 -30.17 -14.32 50.94
C GLN A 32 -28.94 -13.54 51.42
N LEU A 33 -27.78 -13.64 50.75
CA LEU A 33 -26.60 -12.84 51.08
C LEU A 33 -26.81 -11.33 50.86
N GLY A 34 -27.78 -10.95 50.03
CA GLY A 34 -28.16 -9.56 49.77
C GLY A 34 -29.39 -9.09 50.55
N ASP A 35 -29.94 -9.90 51.45
CA ASP A 35 -31.16 -9.58 52.19
C ASP A 35 -30.97 -8.32 53.05
N PRO A 36 -31.96 -7.40 53.17
CA PRO A 36 -31.84 -6.23 54.04
C PRO A 36 -31.67 -6.58 55.52
N ASP A 37 -32.17 -7.72 56.00
CA ASP A 37 -32.00 -8.18 57.39
C ASP A 37 -30.61 -8.78 57.62
N PRO A 38 -29.79 -8.19 58.52
CA PRO A 38 -28.46 -8.72 58.88
C PRO A 38 -28.47 -10.16 59.40
N ASN A 39 -29.54 -10.59 60.07
CA ASN A 39 -29.63 -11.94 60.62
C ASN A 39 -29.81 -12.99 59.51
N ILE A 40 -30.59 -12.65 58.47
CA ILE A 40 -30.80 -13.51 57.31
C ILE A 40 -29.49 -13.64 56.51
N ARG A 41 -28.80 -12.52 56.27
CA ARG A 41 -27.46 -12.53 55.62
C ARG A 41 -26.46 -13.36 56.41
N GLY A 42 -26.39 -13.16 57.73
CA GLY A 42 -25.47 -13.88 58.61
C GLY A 42 -25.74 -15.38 58.63
N SER A 43 -27.01 -15.79 58.73
CA SER A 43 -27.39 -17.21 58.68
C SER A 43 -27.06 -17.86 57.33
N ALA A 44 -27.34 -17.17 56.21
CA ALA A 44 -26.98 -17.65 54.88
C ALA A 44 -25.46 -17.82 54.73
N PHE A 45 -24.68 -16.85 55.22
CA PHE A 45 -23.22 -16.90 55.21
C PHE A 45 -22.67 -18.11 55.98
N GLU A 46 -23.12 -18.35 57.21
CA GLU A 46 -22.67 -19.49 58.02
C GLU A 46 -23.02 -20.83 57.38
N ARG A 47 -24.22 -20.95 56.83
CA ARG A 47 -24.69 -22.19 56.17
C ARG A 47 -23.88 -22.48 54.90
N LEU A 48 -23.68 -21.48 54.05
CA LEU A 48 -22.84 -21.61 52.85
C LEU A 48 -21.38 -21.93 53.20
N THR A 49 -20.84 -21.35 54.28
CA THR A 49 -19.50 -21.68 54.79
C THR A 49 -19.41 -23.15 55.22
N THR A 50 -20.43 -23.64 55.92
CA THR A 50 -20.51 -25.03 56.42
C THR A 50 -20.61 -26.04 55.26
N MET A 51 -21.34 -25.68 54.20
CA MET A 51 -21.52 -26.50 53.00
C MET A 51 -20.23 -26.71 52.18
N ARG A 52 -19.24 -25.81 52.32
CA ARG A 52 -17.94 -25.86 51.64
C ARG A 52 -18.08 -26.09 50.14
N ASP A 53 -17.61 -27.24 49.64
CA ASP A 53 -17.57 -27.54 48.20
C ASP A 53 -18.96 -27.61 47.57
N SER A 54 -19.97 -28.06 48.31
CA SER A 54 -21.36 -28.12 47.82
C SER A 54 -22.01 -26.74 47.62
N ALA A 55 -21.44 -25.67 48.18
CA ALA A 55 -21.88 -24.29 47.97
C ALA A 55 -21.11 -23.57 46.85
N ARG A 56 -20.02 -24.16 46.35
CA ARG A 56 -19.04 -23.46 45.51
C ARG A 56 -19.61 -23.00 44.16
N ASP A 57 -20.34 -23.87 43.46
CA ASP A 57 -20.98 -23.53 42.18
C ASP A 57 -22.01 -22.41 42.35
N ALA A 58 -22.85 -22.50 43.38
CA ALA A 58 -23.84 -21.46 43.67
C ALA A 58 -23.18 -20.11 44.03
N LEU A 59 -22.09 -20.13 44.79
CA LEU A 59 -21.33 -18.93 45.13
C LEU A 59 -20.66 -18.31 43.91
N ARG A 60 -20.08 -19.14 43.03
CA ARG A 60 -19.53 -18.69 41.74
C ARG A 60 -20.62 -18.00 40.93
N ASP A 61 -21.78 -18.63 40.75
CA ASP A 61 -22.88 -18.05 39.97
C ASP A 61 -23.39 -16.76 40.64
N GLY A 62 -23.40 -16.71 41.98
CA GLY A 62 -23.71 -15.52 42.77
C GLY A 62 -22.80 -14.32 42.52
N THR A 63 -21.53 -14.54 42.14
CA THR A 63 -20.59 -13.44 41.81
C THR A 63 -21.02 -12.60 40.60
N GLN A 64 -21.89 -13.16 39.75
CA GLN A 64 -22.46 -12.54 38.54
C GLN A 64 -23.87 -11.99 38.79
N SER A 65 -24.32 -11.94 40.05
CA SER A 65 -25.62 -11.38 40.41
C SER A 65 -25.73 -9.89 40.03
N SER A 66 -26.88 -9.48 39.51
CA SER A 66 -27.20 -8.08 39.26
C SER A 66 -27.32 -7.25 40.54
N GLN A 67 -27.40 -7.89 41.71
CA GLN A 67 -27.38 -7.22 43.01
C GLN A 67 -25.95 -7.11 43.55
N PRO A 68 -25.38 -5.89 43.70
CA PRO A 68 -23.99 -5.72 44.11
C PRO A 68 -23.66 -6.35 45.47
N ALA A 69 -24.61 -6.32 46.41
CA ALA A 69 -24.44 -6.90 47.75
C ALA A 69 -24.30 -8.43 47.69
N VAL A 70 -25.11 -9.10 46.86
CA VAL A 70 -25.03 -10.56 46.65
C VAL A 70 -23.72 -10.91 45.96
N ALA A 71 -23.34 -10.16 44.92
CA ALA A 71 -22.12 -10.42 44.18
C ALA A 71 -20.88 -10.29 45.06
N GLU A 72 -20.78 -9.23 45.85
CA GLU A 72 -19.63 -8.99 46.72
C GLU A 72 -19.55 -10.01 47.86
N ALA A 73 -20.67 -10.30 48.52
CA ALA A 73 -20.72 -11.32 49.58
C ALA A 73 -20.35 -12.71 49.05
N SER A 74 -20.80 -13.05 47.82
CA SER A 74 -20.47 -14.32 47.18
C SER A 74 -18.98 -14.42 46.85
N ARG A 75 -18.35 -13.37 46.32
CA ARG A 75 -16.89 -13.32 46.09
C ARG A 75 -16.11 -13.47 47.38
N ALA A 76 -16.48 -12.70 48.41
CA ALA A 76 -15.79 -12.71 49.70
C ALA A 76 -15.86 -14.08 50.37
N LEU A 77 -17.00 -14.77 50.27
CA LEU A 77 -17.15 -16.12 50.82
C LEU A 77 -16.41 -17.17 49.98
N LEU A 78 -16.49 -17.09 48.66
CA LEU A 78 -15.79 -18.01 47.75
C LEU A 78 -14.27 -18.00 47.96
N LEU A 79 -13.68 -16.82 48.19
CA LEU A 79 -12.25 -16.67 48.50
C LEU A 79 -11.86 -17.27 49.86
N ARG A 80 -12.79 -17.39 50.83
CA ARG A 80 -12.52 -17.99 52.14
C ARG A 80 -12.53 -19.52 52.14
N LEU A 81 -13.10 -20.14 51.10
CA LEU A 81 -13.11 -21.59 50.98
C LEU A 81 -11.71 -22.13 50.61
N PRO A 82 -11.34 -23.37 51.00
CA PRO A 82 -10.08 -23.98 50.60
C PRO A 82 -9.94 -24.07 49.08
N TRP A 83 -8.75 -23.83 48.52
CA TRP A 83 -8.56 -23.85 47.06
C TRP A 83 -7.87 -25.12 46.54
N SER A 84 -7.25 -25.89 47.43
CA SER A 84 -6.69 -27.22 47.17
C SER A 84 -7.57 -28.33 47.75
N ASN A 85 -7.50 -29.49 47.12
CA ASN A 85 -8.07 -30.73 47.61
C ASN A 85 -6.97 -31.60 48.25
N PRO A 86 -7.31 -32.52 49.18
CA PRO A 86 -6.33 -33.44 49.77
C PRO A 86 -5.62 -34.33 48.75
N ASP A 87 -6.29 -34.64 47.64
CA ASP A 87 -5.79 -35.50 46.56
C ASP A 87 -5.03 -34.74 45.46
N ASP A 88 -4.88 -33.41 45.59
CA ASP A 88 -4.11 -32.62 44.63
C ASP A 88 -2.59 -32.93 44.74
N PRO A 89 -1.80 -32.74 43.67
CA PRO A 89 -0.35 -32.85 43.75
C PRO A 89 0.24 -31.99 44.88
N PRO A 90 1.26 -32.47 45.63
CA PRO A 90 1.82 -31.71 46.76
C PRO A 90 2.25 -30.28 46.41
N ALA A 91 2.82 -30.10 45.22
CA ALA A 91 3.19 -28.79 44.69
C ALA A 91 1.99 -27.87 44.46
N ALA A 92 0.84 -28.41 44.01
CA ALA A 92 -0.40 -27.64 43.86
C ALA A 92 -0.97 -27.24 45.22
N ILE A 93 -0.95 -28.14 46.21
CA ILE A 93 -1.38 -27.83 47.58
C ILE A 93 -0.56 -26.67 48.15
N GLU A 94 0.76 -26.70 47.98
CA GLU A 94 1.67 -25.64 48.43
C GLU A 94 1.39 -24.31 47.73
N ILE A 95 1.25 -24.29 46.40
CA ILE A 95 0.98 -23.07 45.63
C ILE A 95 -0.37 -22.44 46.03
N LEU A 96 -1.38 -23.28 46.30
CA LEU A 96 -2.74 -22.86 46.63
C LEU A 96 -2.94 -22.57 48.13
N ASP A 97 -1.94 -22.80 48.99
CA ASP A 97 -2.04 -22.46 50.41
C ASP A 97 -2.31 -20.96 50.59
N LYS A 98 -3.39 -20.61 51.29
CA LYS A 98 -3.85 -19.21 51.49
C LYS A 98 -4.11 -18.45 50.19
N TYR A 99 -4.37 -19.13 49.08
CA TYR A 99 -4.64 -18.52 47.78
C TYR A 99 -5.69 -17.39 47.86
N GLY A 100 -6.84 -17.65 48.48
CA GLY A 100 -7.92 -16.67 48.57
C GLY A 100 -7.66 -15.48 49.51
N MET A 101 -6.58 -15.52 50.30
CA MET A 101 -6.13 -14.36 51.11
C MET A 101 -5.19 -13.44 50.34
N ALA A 102 -4.66 -13.89 49.20
CA ALA A 102 -3.73 -13.12 48.39
C ALA A 102 -4.47 -12.07 47.53
N ASP A 103 -3.76 -11.03 47.14
CA ASP A 103 -4.27 -10.02 46.21
C ASP A 103 -4.35 -10.55 44.77
N VAL A 104 -4.96 -9.76 43.88
CA VAL A 104 -5.16 -10.14 42.46
C VAL A 104 -3.83 -10.52 41.76
N PRO A 105 -2.76 -9.69 41.82
CA PRO A 105 -1.48 -10.04 41.20
C PRO A 105 -0.86 -11.33 41.73
N GLU A 106 -0.89 -11.56 43.05
CA GLU A 106 -0.28 -12.74 43.65
C GLU A 106 -1.11 -14.01 43.37
N ARG A 107 -2.43 -13.93 43.36
CA ARG A 107 -3.30 -15.03 42.90
C ARG A 107 -3.03 -15.38 41.44
N ALA A 108 -2.83 -14.38 40.58
CA ALA A 108 -2.46 -14.60 39.18
C ALA A 108 -1.08 -15.26 39.06
N ARG A 109 -0.07 -14.78 39.78
CA ARG A 109 1.27 -15.40 39.79
C ARG A 109 1.21 -16.87 40.20
N ARG A 110 0.49 -17.20 41.26
CA ARG A 110 0.34 -18.58 41.75
C ARG A 110 -0.34 -19.47 40.72
N LEU A 111 -1.40 -18.98 40.08
CA LEU A 111 -2.02 -19.71 38.98
C LEU A 111 -1.06 -19.91 37.80
N GLN A 112 -0.26 -18.90 37.43
CA GLN A 112 0.77 -19.07 36.39
C GLN A 112 1.79 -20.17 36.74
N MET A 113 2.15 -20.35 38.01
CA MET A 113 3.05 -21.43 38.43
C MET A 113 2.44 -22.81 38.15
N ILE A 114 1.14 -22.97 38.42
CA ILE A 114 0.42 -24.23 38.11
C ILE A 114 0.29 -24.39 36.60
N VAL A 115 -0.09 -23.31 35.90
CA VAL A 115 -0.44 -23.34 34.48
C VAL A 115 0.77 -23.61 33.57
N ARG A 116 1.98 -23.23 34.02
CA ARG A 116 3.24 -23.51 33.33
C ARG A 116 3.68 -24.98 33.41
N SER A 117 3.08 -25.78 34.29
CA SER A 117 3.41 -27.20 34.39
C SER A 117 2.95 -27.98 33.16
N SER A 118 3.76 -28.95 32.72
CA SER A 118 3.38 -29.92 31.69
C SER A 118 2.69 -31.17 32.28
N ASP A 119 2.48 -31.21 33.60
CA ASP A 119 1.80 -32.31 34.28
C ASP A 119 0.27 -32.19 34.09
N PRO A 120 -0.41 -33.21 33.51
CA PRO A 120 -1.86 -33.21 33.38
C PRO A 120 -2.62 -33.06 34.70
N GLN A 121 -2.09 -33.55 35.83
CA GLN A 121 -2.72 -33.39 37.14
C GLN A 121 -2.69 -31.92 37.58
N MET A 122 -1.58 -31.21 37.33
CA MET A 122 -1.48 -29.76 37.58
C MET A 122 -2.41 -28.97 36.66
N CYS A 123 -2.55 -29.37 35.39
CA CYS A 123 -3.49 -28.73 34.45
C CYS A 123 -4.96 -28.90 34.92
N ALA A 124 -5.33 -30.08 35.43
CA ALA A 124 -6.66 -30.34 35.98
C ALA A 124 -6.93 -29.46 37.22
N VAL A 125 -5.95 -29.28 38.10
CA VAL A 125 -6.05 -28.35 39.23
C VAL A 125 -6.27 -26.92 38.73
N ALA A 126 -5.48 -26.47 37.74
CA ALA A 126 -5.64 -25.13 37.19
C ALA A 126 -7.02 -24.90 36.56
N LEU A 127 -7.61 -25.88 35.86
CA LEU A 127 -8.97 -25.78 35.35
C LEU A 127 -10.02 -25.72 36.46
N ARG A 128 -9.85 -26.52 37.53
CA ARG A 128 -10.73 -26.49 38.71
C ARG A 128 -10.69 -25.13 39.39
N VAL A 129 -9.50 -24.57 39.60
CA VAL A 129 -9.32 -23.22 40.19
C VAL A 129 -9.89 -22.16 39.24
N ALA A 130 -9.62 -22.26 37.94
CA ALA A 130 -10.15 -21.35 36.94
C ALA A 130 -11.67 -21.45 36.75
N GLY A 131 -12.30 -22.56 37.12
CA GLY A 131 -13.75 -22.67 37.18
C GLY A 131 -14.35 -21.82 38.31
N ASN A 132 -13.57 -21.50 39.34
CA ASN A 132 -14.06 -20.90 40.58
C ASN A 132 -13.46 -19.54 40.94
N GLU A 133 -12.37 -19.11 40.29
CA GLU A 133 -11.74 -17.80 40.56
C GLU A 133 -12.71 -16.63 40.31
N PRO A 134 -13.07 -15.81 41.30
CA PRO A 134 -14.06 -14.75 41.10
C PRO A 134 -13.60 -13.59 40.19
N SER A 135 -12.30 -13.44 39.92
CA SER A 135 -11.75 -12.34 39.13
C SER A 135 -11.35 -12.78 37.71
N ASP A 136 -12.00 -12.21 36.70
CA ASP A 136 -11.60 -12.42 35.30
C ASP A 136 -10.23 -11.81 35.01
N ASP A 137 -9.81 -10.77 35.74
CA ASP A 137 -8.47 -10.21 35.65
C ASP A 137 -7.38 -11.19 36.09
N VAL A 138 -7.61 -11.93 37.18
CA VAL A 138 -6.72 -13.02 37.61
C VAL A 138 -6.62 -14.07 36.51
N LEU A 139 -7.76 -14.46 35.91
CA LEU A 139 -7.75 -15.44 34.83
C LEU A 139 -7.00 -14.95 33.59
N TRP A 140 -7.27 -13.73 33.11
CA TRP A 140 -6.61 -13.20 31.94
C TRP A 140 -5.10 -13.05 32.14
N GLN A 141 -4.66 -12.63 33.34
CA GLN A 141 -3.22 -12.60 33.67
C GLN A 141 -2.59 -14.00 33.73
N SER A 142 -3.37 -15.04 34.06
CA SER A 142 -2.87 -16.40 34.23
C SER A 142 -2.89 -17.25 32.97
N PHE A 143 -4.00 -17.16 32.21
CA PHE A 143 -4.31 -18.00 31.05
C PHE A 143 -4.08 -17.27 29.71
N GLY A 144 -4.16 -15.94 29.68
CA GLY A 144 -4.02 -15.14 28.44
C GLY A 144 -2.59 -15.10 27.87
N VAL A 145 -1.56 -15.32 28.69
CA VAL A 145 -0.14 -15.14 28.32
C VAL A 145 0.52 -16.45 27.84
N MET A 146 -0.17 -17.58 27.97
CA MET A 146 0.45 -18.90 27.84
C MET A 146 0.52 -19.39 26.39
N ARG A 147 1.73 -19.65 25.89
CA ARG A 147 1.99 -20.15 24.53
C ARG A 147 2.62 -21.55 24.55
N GLY A 148 2.02 -22.52 23.86
CA GLY A 148 2.73 -23.71 23.36
C GLY A 148 2.99 -24.89 24.32
N ASN A 149 2.21 -25.07 25.39
CA ASN A 149 2.32 -26.26 26.25
C ASN A 149 1.33 -27.37 25.78
N PRO A 150 1.80 -28.51 25.24
CA PRO A 150 0.95 -29.55 24.67
C PRO A 150 0.11 -30.33 25.70
N ALA A 151 0.47 -30.28 26.99
CA ALA A 151 -0.30 -30.93 28.06
C ALA A 151 -1.74 -30.38 28.15
N TRP A 152 -1.94 -29.12 27.77
CA TRP A 152 -3.25 -28.48 27.74
C TRP A 152 -4.18 -29.06 26.69
N ALA A 153 -3.67 -29.41 25.50
CA ALA A 153 -4.49 -29.99 24.44
C ALA A 153 -5.11 -31.32 24.91
N THR A 154 -4.31 -32.17 25.57
CA THR A 154 -4.80 -33.43 26.15
C THR A 154 -5.77 -33.20 27.31
N THR A 155 -5.47 -32.25 28.19
CA THR A 155 -6.30 -31.98 29.38
C THR A 155 -7.66 -31.37 29.03
N LEU A 156 -7.73 -30.59 27.95
CA LEU A 156 -8.94 -29.89 27.53
C LEU A 156 -9.88 -30.73 26.65
N LYS A 157 -9.38 -31.79 25.98
CA LYS A 157 -10.19 -32.72 25.17
C LYS A 157 -11.44 -33.28 25.89
N PRO A 158 -11.38 -33.73 27.16
CA PRO A 158 -12.54 -34.28 27.87
C PRO A 158 -13.47 -33.22 28.49
N VAL A 159 -13.10 -31.93 28.47
CA VAL A 159 -13.88 -30.88 29.13
C VAL A 159 -14.84 -30.25 28.14
N ASP A 160 -16.05 -29.91 28.58
CA ASP A 160 -16.96 -29.10 27.76
C ASP A 160 -16.43 -27.67 27.63
N ILE A 161 -15.72 -27.41 26.54
CA ILE A 161 -15.12 -26.10 26.25
C ILE A 161 -16.22 -25.04 26.01
N GLN A 162 -17.46 -25.42 25.70
CA GLN A 162 -18.52 -24.47 25.34
C GLN A 162 -18.93 -23.55 26.50
N THR A 163 -18.75 -23.99 27.74
CA THR A 163 -19.16 -23.26 28.96
C THR A 163 -18.00 -22.53 29.65
N MET A 164 -16.78 -22.63 29.12
CA MET A 164 -15.59 -22.06 29.73
C MET A 164 -15.62 -20.53 29.75
N ARG A 165 -14.93 -19.93 30.72
CA ARG A 165 -14.76 -18.48 30.78
C ARG A 165 -13.82 -17.98 29.67
N PRO A 166 -13.94 -16.70 29.24
CA PRO A 166 -13.18 -16.15 28.12
C PRO A 166 -11.66 -16.42 28.16
N ALA A 167 -11.00 -16.19 29.30
CA ALA A 167 -9.56 -16.44 29.42
C ALA A 167 -9.17 -17.93 29.27
N VAL A 168 -10.04 -18.86 29.67
CA VAL A 168 -9.81 -20.30 29.54
C VAL A 168 -10.10 -20.77 28.11
N LEU A 169 -11.15 -20.21 27.48
CA LEU A 169 -11.42 -20.37 26.05
C LEU A 169 -10.22 -19.93 25.21
N HIS A 170 -9.57 -18.82 25.58
CA HIS A 170 -8.37 -18.32 24.92
C HIS A 170 -7.22 -19.36 24.97
N LEU A 171 -6.94 -19.91 26.15
CA LEU A 171 -5.95 -20.98 26.29
C LEU A 171 -6.33 -22.23 25.49
N ALA A 172 -7.61 -22.60 25.50
CA ALA A 172 -8.09 -23.80 24.82
C ALA A 172 -7.92 -23.69 23.30
N ALA A 173 -8.38 -22.60 22.72
CA ALA A 173 -8.13 -22.29 21.32
C ALA A 173 -6.63 -22.32 20.99
N TRP A 174 -5.78 -21.75 21.86
CA TRP A 174 -4.32 -21.82 21.67
C TRP A 174 -3.84 -23.26 21.52
N SER A 175 -4.18 -24.09 22.52
CA SER A 175 -3.69 -25.45 22.63
C SER A 175 -4.08 -26.33 21.44
N LEU A 176 -5.19 -26.02 20.76
CA LEU A 176 -5.68 -26.78 19.62
C LEU A 176 -4.99 -26.40 18.30
N PHE A 177 -4.49 -25.16 18.14
CA PHE A 177 -3.94 -24.74 16.84
C PHE A 177 -2.87 -25.67 16.22
N PRO A 178 -1.93 -26.27 16.98
CA PRO A 178 -0.95 -27.18 16.39
C PRO A 178 -1.54 -28.49 15.86
N GLU A 179 -2.66 -28.96 16.42
CA GLU A 179 -3.30 -30.23 16.08
C GLU A 179 -4.51 -30.06 15.12
N ASP A 180 -5.30 -29.01 15.32
CA ASP A 180 -6.52 -28.70 14.59
C ASP A 180 -6.74 -27.17 14.52
N GLU A 181 -6.26 -26.57 13.43
CA GLU A 181 -6.40 -25.13 13.17
C GLU A 181 -7.88 -24.70 13.12
N ALA A 182 -8.76 -25.51 12.52
CA ALA A 182 -10.16 -25.17 12.35
C ALA A 182 -10.90 -25.13 13.69
N ALA A 183 -10.64 -26.11 14.58
CA ALA A 183 -11.20 -26.11 15.93
C ALA A 183 -10.66 -24.96 16.79
N GLY A 184 -9.36 -24.64 16.69
CA GLY A 184 -8.75 -23.50 17.36
C GLY A 184 -9.38 -22.17 16.93
N LEU A 185 -9.57 -21.97 15.62
CA LEU A 185 -10.23 -20.78 15.06
C LEU A 185 -11.70 -20.67 15.48
N ALA A 186 -12.45 -21.77 15.49
CA ALA A 186 -13.85 -21.78 15.92
C ALA A 186 -14.01 -21.42 17.41
N LEU A 187 -13.04 -21.80 18.25
CA LEU A 187 -13.01 -21.36 19.66
C LEU A 187 -12.62 -19.89 19.79
N MET A 188 -11.66 -19.41 19.00
CA MET A 188 -11.31 -17.99 18.97
C MET A 188 -12.50 -17.14 18.53
N HIS A 189 -13.22 -17.53 17.48
CA HIS A 189 -14.44 -16.82 17.05
C HIS A 189 -15.44 -16.69 18.21
N ARG A 190 -15.77 -17.79 18.87
CA ARG A 190 -16.71 -17.78 20.01
C ARG A 190 -16.23 -16.94 21.18
N LEU A 191 -14.93 -16.99 21.48
CA LEU A 191 -14.31 -16.11 22.47
C LEU A 191 -14.55 -14.64 22.10
N MET A 192 -14.31 -14.28 20.84
CA MET A 192 -14.52 -12.91 20.35
C MET A 192 -15.98 -12.49 20.43
N GLU A 193 -16.94 -13.33 20.01
CA GLU A 193 -18.37 -13.03 20.15
C GLU A 193 -18.76 -12.70 21.60
N ARG A 194 -18.20 -13.44 22.57
CA ARG A 194 -18.46 -13.23 24.00
C ARG A 194 -17.84 -11.94 24.52
N GLU A 195 -16.57 -11.69 24.19
CA GLU A 195 -15.88 -10.47 24.61
C GLU A 195 -16.51 -9.22 23.96
N MET A 196 -17.02 -9.33 22.73
CA MET A 196 -17.75 -8.22 22.08
C MET A 196 -19.11 -7.93 22.73
N ALA A 197 -19.81 -8.97 23.21
CA ALA A 197 -21.11 -8.82 23.87
C ALA A 197 -20.97 -8.34 25.33
N SER A 198 -19.94 -8.79 26.05
CA SER A 198 -19.68 -8.43 27.45
C SER A 198 -18.17 -8.50 27.73
N PRO A 199 -17.43 -7.39 27.53
CA PRO A 199 -15.99 -7.37 27.69
C PRO A 199 -15.55 -7.73 29.12
N THR A 200 -14.64 -8.71 29.24
CA THR A 200 -14.00 -9.06 30.51
C THR A 200 -12.49 -8.80 30.48
N ALA A 201 -11.91 -8.75 29.28
CA ALA A 201 -10.52 -8.41 29.04
C ALA A 201 -10.30 -6.90 28.93
N LYS A 202 -9.05 -6.48 29.17
CA LYS A 202 -8.59 -5.15 28.77
C LYS A 202 -8.34 -5.11 27.26
N VAL A 203 -8.50 -3.92 26.67
CA VAL A 203 -8.40 -3.69 25.21
C VAL A 203 -7.04 -4.12 24.64
N GLU A 204 -5.94 -3.98 25.37
CA GLU A 204 -4.61 -4.37 24.91
C GLU A 204 -4.46 -5.89 24.78
N ARG A 205 -5.13 -6.66 25.65
CA ARG A 205 -5.12 -8.14 25.57
C ARG A 205 -5.90 -8.62 24.35
N LEU A 206 -6.95 -7.87 24.02
CA LEU A 206 -7.77 -8.13 22.85
C LEU A 206 -6.96 -7.92 21.55
N GLU A 207 -6.12 -6.88 21.48
CA GLU A 207 -5.20 -6.65 20.36
C GLU A 207 -4.26 -7.86 20.08
N ASP A 208 -3.69 -8.45 21.13
CA ASP A 208 -2.82 -9.64 21.01
C ASP A 208 -3.55 -10.85 20.44
N THR A 209 -4.81 -11.06 20.83
CA THR A 209 -5.64 -12.15 20.30
C THR A 209 -5.87 -12.00 18.80
N VAL A 210 -6.08 -10.78 18.31
CA VAL A 210 -6.27 -10.52 16.87
C VAL A 210 -5.00 -10.79 16.09
N LYS A 211 -3.86 -10.28 16.55
CA LYS A 211 -2.57 -10.51 15.90
C LYS A 211 -2.33 -12.00 15.71
N MET A 212 -2.65 -12.79 16.73
CA MET A 212 -2.56 -14.25 16.65
C MET A 212 -3.52 -14.85 15.62
N ILE A 213 -4.79 -14.41 15.57
CA ILE A 213 -5.73 -14.85 14.55
C ILE A 213 -5.17 -14.52 13.17
N LEU A 214 -4.64 -13.32 12.95
CA LEU A 214 -4.08 -12.89 11.66
C LEU A 214 -2.85 -13.69 11.23
N ASP A 215 -1.93 -13.96 12.16
CA ASP A 215 -0.71 -14.75 11.90
C ASP A 215 -1.03 -16.22 11.54
N ARG A 216 -2.10 -16.77 12.11
CA ARG A 216 -2.47 -18.18 11.96
C ARG A 216 -3.55 -18.42 10.93
N ALA A 217 -4.38 -17.45 10.63
CA ALA A 217 -5.49 -17.60 9.70
C ALA A 217 -4.95 -17.82 8.28
N GLN A 218 -4.92 -19.08 7.83
CA GLN A 218 -4.50 -19.42 6.47
C GLN A 218 -5.63 -19.21 5.45
N THR A 219 -6.88 -19.34 5.89
CA THR A 219 -8.08 -19.29 5.03
C THR A 219 -8.75 -17.92 5.07
N HIS A 220 -9.50 -17.58 4.01
CA HIS A 220 -10.30 -16.36 3.97
C HIS A 220 -11.34 -16.31 5.10
N ALA A 221 -11.97 -17.45 5.41
CA ALA A 221 -12.94 -17.56 6.50
C ALA A 221 -12.32 -17.26 7.87
N ALA A 222 -11.10 -17.74 8.12
CA ALA A 222 -10.37 -17.48 9.35
C ALA A 222 -10.03 -15.98 9.53
N ARG A 223 -9.65 -15.30 8.43
CA ARG A 223 -9.32 -13.86 8.44
C ARG A 223 -10.56 -12.98 8.58
N ALA A 224 -11.70 -13.42 8.06
CA ALA A 224 -12.97 -12.72 8.20
C ALA A 224 -13.42 -12.58 9.67
N VAL A 225 -12.96 -13.47 10.56
CA VAL A 225 -13.23 -13.39 12.01
C VAL A 225 -12.49 -12.21 12.67
N ALA A 226 -11.31 -11.85 12.17
CA ALA A 226 -10.51 -10.77 12.75
C ALA A 226 -11.07 -9.36 12.44
N VAL A 227 -11.76 -9.20 11.30
CA VAL A 227 -12.21 -7.88 10.82
C VAL A 227 -13.25 -7.22 11.74
N PRO A 228 -14.36 -7.87 12.15
CA PRO A 228 -15.32 -7.29 13.08
C PRO A 228 -14.68 -6.87 14.41
N TYR A 229 -13.64 -7.59 14.82
CA TYR A 229 -12.97 -7.33 16.07
C TYR A 229 -12.02 -6.14 15.99
N LEU A 230 -11.24 -6.01 14.92
CA LEU A 230 -10.43 -4.81 14.73
C LEU A 230 -11.30 -3.55 14.73
N ARG A 231 -12.50 -3.61 14.11
CA ARG A 231 -13.49 -2.52 14.21
C ARG A 231 -13.96 -2.27 15.63
N HIS A 232 -14.17 -3.32 16.41
CA HIS A 232 -14.53 -3.21 17.81
C HIS A 232 -13.42 -2.57 18.65
N LEU A 233 -12.15 -2.93 18.41
CA LEU A 233 -11.00 -2.27 19.03
C LEU A 233 -10.96 -0.77 18.69
N VAL A 234 -11.17 -0.41 17.43
CA VAL A 234 -11.26 0.99 16.99
C VAL A 234 -12.40 1.72 17.70
N ALA A 235 -13.55 1.06 17.91
CA ALA A 235 -14.72 1.68 18.53
C ALA A 235 -14.61 1.84 20.07
N LEU A 236 -13.93 0.92 20.76
CA LEU A 236 -13.85 0.89 22.23
C LEU A 236 -12.59 1.54 22.80
N SER A 237 -11.49 1.55 22.05
CA SER A 237 -10.22 2.05 22.57
C SER A 237 -10.25 3.56 22.75
N SER A 238 -9.97 4.03 23.97
CA SER A 238 -9.62 5.44 24.21
C SER A 238 -8.13 5.73 23.98
N ASP A 239 -7.32 4.69 23.74
CA ASP A 239 -5.89 4.82 23.46
C ASP A 239 -5.65 5.03 21.95
N PRO A 240 -5.03 6.15 21.53
CA PRO A 240 -4.75 6.44 20.13
C PRO A 240 -3.84 5.41 19.48
N SER A 241 -2.88 4.84 20.21
CA SER A 241 -1.91 3.90 19.62
C SER A 241 -2.55 2.56 19.25
N THR A 242 -3.41 2.04 20.14
CA THR A 242 -4.21 0.85 19.92
C THR A 242 -5.20 1.04 18.76
N THR A 243 -5.80 2.23 18.68
CA THR A 243 -6.73 2.59 17.59
C THR A 243 -6.00 2.61 16.24
N ASP A 244 -4.85 3.29 16.16
CA ASP A 244 -4.05 3.38 14.93
C ASP A 244 -3.53 2.02 14.47
N ASN A 245 -3.05 1.18 15.40
CA ASN A 245 -2.64 -0.19 15.10
C ASN A 245 -3.82 -1.01 14.54
N ALA A 246 -4.99 -0.92 15.15
CA ALA A 246 -6.18 -1.65 14.70
C ALA A 246 -6.61 -1.22 13.28
N VAL A 247 -6.56 0.09 12.97
CA VAL A 247 -6.79 0.62 11.62
C VAL A 247 -5.74 0.09 10.64
N ALA A 248 -4.46 0.10 11.02
CA ALA A 248 -3.39 -0.43 10.17
C ALA A 248 -3.59 -1.92 9.84
N TYR A 249 -3.94 -2.73 10.83
CA TYR A 249 -4.25 -4.15 10.61
C TYR A 249 -5.51 -4.35 9.75
N LEU A 250 -6.55 -3.53 9.91
CA LEU A 250 -7.76 -3.58 9.05
C LEU A 250 -7.40 -3.39 7.58
N LEU A 251 -6.66 -2.32 7.30
CA LEU A 251 -6.27 -1.96 5.93
C LEU A 251 -5.32 -3.00 5.33
N LEU A 252 -4.39 -3.53 6.12
CA LEU A 252 -3.50 -4.61 5.70
C LEU A 252 -4.27 -5.88 5.33
N VAL A 253 -5.25 -6.27 6.15
CA VAL A 253 -6.08 -7.46 5.94
C VAL A 253 -6.94 -7.29 4.69
N HIS A 254 -7.53 -6.11 4.47
CA HIS A 254 -8.22 -5.81 3.21
C HIS A 254 -7.32 -5.92 2.00
N GLY A 255 -6.19 -5.21 2.00
CA GLY A 255 -5.26 -5.20 0.87
C GLY A 255 -4.76 -6.60 0.51
N ARG A 256 -4.32 -7.37 1.52
CA ARG A 256 -3.70 -8.67 1.30
C ARG A 256 -4.71 -9.79 1.06
N HIS A 257 -5.88 -9.72 1.69
CA HIS A 257 -6.80 -10.86 1.78
C HIS A 257 -8.28 -10.56 1.48
N GLY A 258 -8.69 -9.29 1.44
CA GLY A 258 -10.06 -8.87 1.22
C GLY A 258 -10.51 -8.84 -0.26
N PRO A 259 -11.47 -7.98 -0.64
CA PRO A 259 -12.15 -7.03 0.24
C PRO A 259 -13.13 -7.77 1.19
N PHE A 260 -13.17 -7.35 2.45
CA PHE A 260 -14.19 -7.81 3.40
C PHE A 260 -15.38 -6.83 3.42
N PRO A 261 -16.60 -7.26 3.80
CA PRO A 261 -17.77 -6.37 3.88
C PRO A 261 -17.50 -5.17 4.79
N GLY A 262 -17.81 -3.94 4.34
CA GLY A 262 -17.54 -2.71 5.07
C GLY A 262 -16.19 -2.03 4.74
N LEU A 263 -15.53 -2.42 3.64
CA LEU A 263 -14.25 -1.82 3.20
C LEU A 263 -14.28 -0.28 3.16
N LEU A 264 -15.34 0.33 2.63
CA LEU A 264 -15.40 1.78 2.48
C LEU A 264 -15.40 2.50 3.83
N ASP A 265 -16.11 1.95 4.81
CA ASP A 265 -16.12 2.46 6.18
C ASP A 265 -14.73 2.33 6.79
N ASP A 266 -14.05 1.19 6.60
CA ASP A 266 -12.70 0.97 7.14
C ASP A 266 -11.65 1.88 6.50
N LEU A 267 -11.75 2.15 5.19
CA LEU A 267 -10.87 3.11 4.50
C LEU A 267 -11.02 4.53 5.05
N SER A 268 -12.21 4.88 5.54
CA SER A 268 -12.49 6.20 6.12
C SER A 268 -11.97 6.38 7.56
N LEU A 269 -11.55 5.29 8.23
CA LEU A 269 -10.98 5.35 9.57
C LEU A 269 -9.58 6.01 9.60
N ALA A 270 -8.88 5.98 8.46
CA ALA A 270 -7.65 6.75 8.29
C ALA A 270 -8.01 8.22 8.05
N THR A 271 -7.96 9.02 9.12
CA THR A 271 -8.44 10.40 9.08
C THR A 271 -7.43 11.39 8.53
N HIS A 272 -6.14 11.03 8.45
CA HIS A 272 -5.10 11.94 8.01
C HIS A 272 -4.97 11.91 6.46
N PRO A 273 -5.03 13.06 5.76
CA PRO A 273 -4.93 13.10 4.30
C PRO A 273 -3.61 12.55 3.73
N SER A 274 -2.52 12.60 4.51
CA SER A 274 -1.21 12.03 4.15
C SER A 274 -1.05 10.56 4.54
N ASP A 275 -2.07 9.93 5.14
CA ASP A 275 -2.00 8.51 5.45
C ASP A 275 -2.02 7.67 4.16
N ARG A 276 -0.88 7.05 3.86
CA ARG A 276 -0.69 6.19 2.68
C ARG A 276 -1.39 4.84 2.79
N ARG A 277 -1.73 4.37 4.00
CA ARG A 277 -2.21 3.00 4.24
C ARG A 277 -3.48 2.67 3.46
N PRO A 278 -4.51 3.55 3.37
CA PRO A 278 -5.69 3.30 2.54
C PRO A 278 -5.34 3.16 1.07
N GLY A 279 -4.52 4.06 0.53
CA GLY A 279 -4.09 4.03 -0.87
C GLY A 279 -3.33 2.75 -1.21
N LEU A 280 -2.42 2.30 -0.35
CA LEU A 280 -1.71 1.03 -0.49
C LEU A 280 -2.65 -0.17 -0.41
N ALA A 281 -3.62 -0.17 0.51
CA ALA A 281 -4.60 -1.25 0.63
C ALA A 281 -5.44 -1.38 -0.66
N VAL A 282 -5.93 -0.28 -1.22
CA VAL A 282 -6.68 -0.29 -2.49
C VAL A 282 -5.77 -0.67 -3.66
N ALA A 283 -4.50 -0.25 -3.67
CA ALA A 283 -3.54 -0.68 -4.69
C ALA A 283 -3.35 -2.21 -4.68
N HIS A 284 -3.22 -2.82 -3.51
CA HIS A 284 -3.13 -4.29 -3.40
C HIS A 284 -4.41 -4.99 -3.88
N LEU A 285 -5.59 -4.44 -3.57
CA LEU A 285 -6.87 -4.96 -4.08
C LEU A 285 -6.94 -4.85 -5.61
N ALA A 286 -6.52 -3.72 -6.19
CA ALA A 286 -6.51 -3.51 -7.63
C ALA A 286 -5.61 -4.54 -8.36
N ARG A 287 -4.43 -4.87 -7.82
CA ARG A 287 -3.58 -5.94 -8.41
C ARG A 287 -4.31 -7.28 -8.46
N ARG A 288 -5.06 -7.62 -7.42
CA ARG A 288 -5.73 -8.93 -7.33
C ARG A 288 -6.85 -9.12 -8.35
N VAL A 289 -7.49 -8.03 -8.79
CA VAL A 289 -8.49 -8.08 -9.86
C VAL A 289 -7.88 -7.92 -11.26
N GLY A 290 -6.55 -7.99 -11.38
CA GLY A 290 -5.83 -7.82 -12.65
C GLY A 290 -5.76 -6.37 -13.13
N ALA A 291 -6.11 -5.40 -12.28
CA ALA A 291 -5.98 -3.98 -12.59
C ALA A 291 -4.58 -3.46 -12.20
N ASP A 292 -3.53 -4.11 -12.71
CA ASP A 292 -2.13 -3.81 -12.38
C ASP A 292 -1.78 -2.33 -12.58
N LEU A 293 -2.38 -1.75 -13.61
CA LEU A 293 -2.21 -0.35 -13.98
C LEU A 293 -2.80 0.61 -12.93
N ALA A 294 -4.03 0.34 -12.49
CA ALA A 294 -4.69 1.10 -11.44
C ALA A 294 -3.98 0.91 -10.09
N ALA A 295 -3.46 -0.30 -9.84
CA ALA A 295 -2.68 -0.58 -8.64
C ALA A 295 -1.39 0.24 -8.58
N GLN A 296 -0.65 0.30 -9.69
CA GLN A 296 0.58 1.10 -9.75
C GLN A 296 0.27 2.57 -9.46
N LEU A 297 -0.74 3.15 -10.11
CA LEU A 297 -1.20 4.51 -9.83
C LEU A 297 -1.52 4.77 -8.36
N LEU A 298 -2.33 3.90 -7.75
CA LEU A 298 -2.78 4.05 -6.37
C LEU A 298 -1.60 3.94 -5.40
N GLN A 299 -0.66 3.02 -5.67
CA GLN A 299 0.56 2.90 -4.88
C GLN A 299 1.42 4.16 -5.00
N THR A 300 1.63 4.67 -6.22
CA THR A 300 2.43 5.86 -6.45
C THR A 300 1.82 7.09 -5.77
N ARG A 301 0.50 7.30 -5.89
CA ARG A 301 -0.20 8.38 -5.18
C ARG A 301 -0.13 8.25 -3.66
N ALA A 302 -0.24 7.04 -3.13
CA ALA A 302 -0.12 6.81 -1.69
C ALA A 302 1.28 7.21 -1.17
N LEU A 303 2.34 6.91 -1.94
CA LEU A 303 3.71 7.28 -1.61
C LEU A 303 3.99 8.79 -1.82
N GLU A 304 3.33 9.44 -2.78
CA GLU A 304 3.39 10.90 -2.93
C GLU A 304 2.78 11.65 -1.75
N ALA A 305 1.68 11.14 -1.20
CA ALA A 305 0.96 11.74 -0.09
C ALA A 305 1.68 11.56 1.26
N ASP A 306 2.65 10.64 1.35
CA ASP A 306 3.39 10.32 2.57
C ASP A 306 4.30 11.50 2.99
N GLU A 307 3.90 12.21 4.04
CA GLU A 307 4.65 13.36 4.58
C GLU A 307 5.96 12.92 5.26
N ASP A 308 6.01 11.68 5.77
CA ASP A 308 7.18 11.10 6.41
C ASP A 308 8.20 10.55 5.40
N ALA A 309 7.80 10.37 4.14
CA ALA A 309 8.72 9.98 3.08
C ALA A 309 9.74 11.09 2.80
N ASP A 310 11.00 10.70 2.60
CA ASP A 310 12.04 11.62 2.17
C ASP A 310 11.71 12.21 0.79
N GLU A 311 12.28 13.38 0.49
CA GLU A 311 12.00 14.11 -0.75
C GLU A 311 12.31 13.28 -2.01
N PHE A 312 13.39 12.50 -2.00
CA PHE A 312 13.75 11.66 -3.14
C PHE A 312 12.66 10.61 -3.42
N THR A 313 12.18 9.92 -2.38
CA THR A 313 11.09 8.94 -2.51
C THR A 313 9.81 9.56 -3.07
N ARG A 314 9.44 10.76 -2.59
CA ARG A 314 8.26 11.49 -3.11
C ARG A 314 8.41 11.92 -4.56
N LEU A 315 9.56 12.48 -4.93
CA LEU A 315 9.83 12.93 -6.30
C LEU A 315 9.94 11.75 -7.29
N SER A 316 10.57 10.65 -6.88
CA SER A 316 10.66 9.42 -7.68
C SER A 316 9.26 8.86 -7.97
N SER A 317 8.41 8.80 -6.94
CA SER A 317 7.00 8.39 -7.10
C SER A 317 6.26 9.35 -8.04
N SER A 318 6.39 10.66 -7.84
CA SER A 318 5.81 11.68 -8.73
C SER A 318 6.22 11.51 -10.19
N LEU A 319 7.48 11.20 -10.45
CA LEU A 319 7.99 10.97 -11.81
C LEU A 319 7.34 9.74 -12.46
N GLU A 320 7.20 8.63 -11.72
CA GLU A 320 6.52 7.44 -12.22
C GLU A 320 5.04 7.70 -12.57
N HIS A 321 4.34 8.45 -11.71
CA HIS A 321 2.96 8.84 -11.93
C HIS A 321 2.80 9.75 -13.15
N ALA A 322 3.69 10.72 -13.32
CA ALA A 322 3.69 11.57 -14.50
C ALA A 322 3.91 10.77 -15.79
N ASN A 323 4.94 9.90 -15.80
CA ASN A 323 5.22 9.03 -16.95
C ASN A 323 4.01 8.16 -17.32
N TYR A 324 3.27 7.72 -16.31
CA TYR A 324 2.06 6.95 -16.52
C TYR A 324 0.93 7.77 -17.16
N LEU A 325 0.65 8.97 -16.64
CA LEU A 325 -0.40 9.84 -17.20
C LEU A 325 -0.11 10.20 -18.65
N LEU A 326 1.16 10.49 -18.97
CA LEU A 326 1.60 10.72 -20.35
C LEU A 326 1.33 9.50 -21.26
N ARG A 327 1.54 8.26 -20.78
CA ARG A 327 1.22 7.04 -21.56
C ARG A 327 -0.27 6.85 -21.80
N LEU A 328 -1.13 7.32 -20.90
CA LEU A 328 -2.58 7.32 -21.10
C LEU A 328 -3.07 8.45 -22.03
N GLY A 329 -2.21 9.39 -22.37
CA GLY A 329 -2.58 10.58 -23.14
C GLY A 329 -3.06 11.75 -22.29
N ASP A 330 -3.10 11.64 -20.95
CA ASP A 330 -3.40 12.75 -20.05
C ASP A 330 -2.16 13.65 -19.89
N SER A 331 -1.90 14.41 -20.95
CA SER A 331 -0.70 15.23 -21.08
C SER A 331 -0.69 16.38 -20.08
N GLN A 332 -1.85 16.99 -19.80
CA GLN A 332 -1.98 18.13 -18.91
C GLN A 332 -1.64 17.76 -17.45
N ALA A 333 -2.17 16.63 -16.96
CA ALA A 333 -1.88 16.18 -15.61
C ALA A 333 -0.41 15.72 -15.47
N GLY A 334 0.12 15.02 -16.48
CA GLY A 334 1.52 14.62 -16.52
C GLY A 334 2.47 15.81 -16.48
N GLU A 335 2.23 16.82 -17.33
CA GLU A 335 3.01 18.06 -17.37
C GLU A 335 3.02 18.80 -16.03
N ALA A 336 1.85 18.91 -15.38
CA ALA A 336 1.72 19.59 -14.09
C ALA A 336 2.56 18.92 -12.99
N ILE A 337 2.62 17.58 -12.97
CA ILE A 337 3.45 16.85 -12.02
C ILE A 337 4.94 17.06 -12.32
N LEU A 338 5.36 16.87 -13.57
CA LEU A 338 6.76 17.06 -13.96
C LEU A 338 7.25 18.48 -13.65
N THR A 339 6.41 19.49 -13.92
CA THR A 339 6.75 20.89 -13.63
C THR A 339 7.01 21.11 -12.14
N ARG A 340 6.22 20.50 -11.25
CA ARG A 340 6.48 20.56 -9.79
C ARG A 340 7.80 19.88 -9.42
N ILE A 341 8.12 18.73 -10.01
CA ILE A 341 9.41 18.06 -9.78
C ILE A 341 10.56 18.97 -10.20
N THR A 342 10.44 19.67 -11.35
CA THR A 342 11.50 20.58 -11.81
C THR A 342 11.74 21.80 -10.92
N ALA A 343 10.78 22.13 -10.04
CA ALA A 343 10.87 23.22 -9.09
C ALA A 343 11.39 22.80 -7.71
N ALA A 344 11.68 21.51 -7.50
CA ALA A 344 12.18 20.99 -6.23
C ALA A 344 13.62 21.44 -5.92
N GLU A 345 14.03 21.31 -4.65
CA GLU A 345 15.38 21.69 -4.23
C GLU A 345 16.41 20.77 -4.92
N GLN A 346 17.47 21.39 -5.45
CA GLN A 346 18.53 20.68 -6.16
C GLN A 346 19.55 20.16 -5.17
N THR A 347 19.52 18.85 -4.93
CA THR A 347 20.50 18.10 -4.14
C THR A 347 21.20 17.06 -5.02
N ASP A 348 22.25 16.42 -4.52
CA ASP A 348 22.91 15.34 -5.26
C ASP A 348 21.98 14.16 -5.56
N LEU A 349 20.99 13.91 -4.70
CA LEU A 349 20.00 12.84 -4.87
C LEU A 349 18.90 13.22 -5.86
N THR A 350 18.41 14.47 -5.83
CA THR A 350 17.27 14.93 -6.64
C THR A 350 17.66 15.39 -8.03
N ARG A 351 18.95 15.74 -8.26
CA ARG A 351 19.46 16.25 -9.55
C ARG A 351 19.09 15.36 -10.74
N GLU A 352 19.20 14.05 -10.59
CA GLU A 352 18.86 13.10 -11.66
C GLU A 352 17.36 13.09 -11.96
N LEU A 353 16.51 13.07 -10.94
CA LEU A 353 15.05 13.11 -11.10
C LEU A 353 14.59 14.41 -11.78
N ILE A 354 15.19 15.55 -11.42
CA ILE A 354 14.94 16.85 -12.03
C ILE A 354 15.40 16.85 -13.49
N THR A 355 16.56 16.25 -13.79
CA THR A 355 17.08 16.13 -15.16
C THR A 355 16.12 15.31 -16.02
N GLN A 356 15.74 14.11 -15.57
CA GLN A 356 14.79 13.24 -16.28
C GLN A 356 13.41 13.91 -16.46
N SER A 357 12.95 14.68 -15.48
CA SER A 357 11.69 15.41 -15.58
C SER A 357 11.72 16.52 -16.63
N ASN A 358 12.82 17.26 -16.75
CA ASN A 358 13.01 18.24 -17.81
C ASN A 358 13.03 17.58 -19.20
N LEU A 359 13.70 16.43 -19.33
CA LEU A 359 13.73 15.68 -20.58
C LEU A 359 12.35 15.14 -20.98
N ARG A 360 11.51 14.73 -20.02
CA ARG A 360 10.10 14.36 -20.29
C ARG A 360 9.24 15.53 -20.75
N LEU A 361 9.43 16.70 -20.13
CA LEU A 361 8.76 17.92 -20.56
C LEU A 361 9.23 18.36 -21.95
N TYR A 362 10.51 18.17 -22.28
CA TYR A 362 11.04 18.38 -23.63
C TYR A 362 10.28 17.53 -24.67
N ASP A 363 10.18 16.21 -24.47
CA ASP A 363 9.44 15.31 -25.38
C ASP A 363 7.99 15.77 -25.56
N HIS A 364 7.33 16.14 -24.45
CA HIS A 364 5.96 16.63 -24.46
C HIS A 364 5.82 17.94 -25.26
N PHE A 365 6.73 18.90 -25.08
CA PHE A 365 6.72 20.16 -25.80
C PHE A 365 7.08 20.04 -27.28
N VAL A 366 7.93 19.08 -27.65
CA VAL A 366 8.16 18.73 -29.06
C VAL A 366 6.86 18.22 -29.69
N ALA A 367 6.16 17.29 -29.03
CA ALA A 367 4.91 16.73 -29.53
C ALA A 367 3.79 17.78 -29.70
N THR A 368 3.74 18.77 -28.81
CA THR A 368 2.77 19.88 -28.86
C THR A 368 3.25 21.08 -29.70
N LYS A 369 4.38 20.96 -30.40
CA LYS A 369 5.01 22.03 -31.22
C LYS A 369 5.34 23.31 -30.43
N ASN A 370 5.49 23.21 -29.10
CA ASN A 370 5.95 24.30 -28.24
C ASN A 370 7.49 24.38 -28.25
N HIS A 371 8.06 24.97 -29.31
CA HIS A 371 9.51 25.04 -29.46
C HIS A 371 10.22 25.88 -28.39
N LEU A 372 9.58 26.95 -27.89
CA LEU A 372 10.15 27.75 -26.80
C LEU A 372 10.27 26.93 -25.52
N GLY A 373 9.18 26.25 -25.12
CA GLY A 373 9.17 25.38 -23.95
C GLY A 373 10.19 24.24 -24.09
N ALA A 374 10.26 23.60 -25.25
CA ALA A 374 11.23 22.54 -25.52
C ALA A 374 12.68 23.02 -25.33
N ALA A 375 13.06 24.17 -25.90
CA ALA A 375 14.38 24.74 -25.75
C ALA A 375 14.73 25.03 -24.28
N GLN A 376 13.83 25.68 -23.55
CA GLN A 376 14.02 26.03 -22.14
C GLN A 376 14.21 24.79 -21.25
N ARG A 377 13.42 23.73 -21.47
CA ARG A 377 13.54 22.49 -20.69
C ARG A 377 14.87 21.79 -20.95
N LEU A 378 15.33 21.79 -22.19
CA LEU A 378 16.61 21.20 -22.55
C LEU A 378 17.79 22.02 -22.00
N GLU A 379 17.69 23.36 -21.94
CA GLU A 379 18.67 24.22 -21.26
C GLU A 379 18.75 23.93 -19.75
N HIS A 380 17.62 23.75 -19.09
CA HIS A 380 17.60 23.35 -17.68
C HIS A 380 18.26 21.99 -17.47
N ALA A 381 17.96 21.00 -18.32
CA ALA A 381 18.63 19.69 -18.26
C ALA A 381 20.15 19.80 -18.49
N LEU A 382 20.58 20.63 -19.44
CA LEU A 382 22.00 20.89 -19.73
C LEU A 382 22.71 21.53 -18.52
N GLY A 383 22.07 22.48 -17.85
CA GLY A 383 22.62 23.11 -16.64
C GLY A 383 22.84 22.14 -15.47
N LEU A 384 22.09 21.02 -15.44
CA LEU A 384 22.20 19.99 -14.40
C LEU A 384 23.24 18.90 -14.74
N MET A 385 23.91 18.98 -15.89
CA MET A 385 24.89 17.96 -16.29
C MET A 385 26.13 17.93 -15.38
N GLY A 386 26.56 19.08 -14.84
CA GLY A 386 27.84 19.19 -14.16
C GLY A 386 28.98 18.79 -15.10
N ASP A 387 29.90 17.95 -14.62
CA ASP A 387 31.05 17.46 -15.41
C ASP A 387 30.74 16.22 -16.28
N ARG A 388 29.47 15.81 -16.40
CA ARG A 388 29.08 14.64 -17.20
C ARG A 388 29.30 14.91 -18.69
N PRO A 389 29.95 14.00 -19.44
CA PRO A 389 30.18 14.19 -20.87
C PRO A 389 28.90 13.99 -21.72
N GLN A 390 27.92 13.25 -21.19
CA GLN A 390 26.66 12.95 -21.86
C GLN A 390 25.54 12.68 -20.85
N LEU A 391 24.29 12.90 -21.26
CA LEU A 391 23.09 12.49 -20.53
C LEU A 391 22.45 11.28 -21.21
N LEU A 392 21.89 10.39 -20.40
CA LEU A 392 21.05 9.31 -20.91
C LEU A 392 19.58 9.77 -20.86
N LEU A 393 19.05 10.09 -22.03
CA LEU A 393 17.62 10.25 -22.22
C LEU A 393 17.00 8.86 -22.24
N THR A 394 16.36 8.46 -21.14
CA THR A 394 15.51 7.27 -21.16
C THR A 394 14.16 7.72 -21.68
N ARG A 395 13.65 7.27 -22.83
CA ARG A 395 12.31 7.58 -23.35
C ARG A 395 11.23 6.84 -22.54
N ALA A 396 9.97 7.26 -22.67
CA ALA A 396 8.85 6.67 -21.92
C ALA A 396 8.63 5.16 -22.19
N ARG A 397 9.19 4.64 -23.29
CA ARG A 397 9.18 3.22 -23.68
C ARG A 397 10.42 2.43 -23.24
N GLY A 398 11.35 3.05 -22.50
CA GLY A 398 12.56 2.40 -21.99
C GLY A 398 13.75 2.40 -22.95
N GLU A 399 13.63 3.00 -24.13
CA GLU A 399 14.76 3.28 -25.01
C GLU A 399 15.69 4.29 -24.35
N ALA A 400 17.00 4.05 -24.32
CA ALA A 400 17.97 4.99 -23.78
C ALA A 400 18.84 5.53 -24.92
N GLU A 401 18.90 6.85 -25.03
CA GLU A 401 19.72 7.57 -26.01
C GLU A 401 20.72 8.45 -25.28
N ALA A 402 22.00 8.38 -25.66
CA ALA A 402 23.03 9.21 -25.06
C ALA A 402 23.13 10.53 -25.84
N TRP A 403 22.96 11.65 -25.15
CA TRP A 403 23.06 12.99 -25.72
C TRP A 403 24.29 13.71 -25.18
N THR A 404 25.15 14.16 -26.09
CA THR A 404 26.31 14.99 -25.77
C THR A 404 25.92 16.44 -25.53
N VAL A 405 26.79 17.20 -24.86
CA VAL A 405 26.62 18.65 -24.65
C VAL A 405 26.44 19.39 -25.98
N ASP A 406 27.19 19.01 -27.01
CA ASP A 406 27.15 19.66 -28.32
C ASP A 406 25.84 19.39 -29.06
N GLU A 407 25.32 18.16 -28.99
CA GLU A 407 24.01 17.80 -29.54
C GLU A 407 22.88 18.53 -28.83
N MET A 408 22.93 18.64 -27.50
CA MET A 408 21.96 19.42 -26.72
C MET A 408 21.97 20.89 -27.14
N ARG A 409 23.15 21.52 -27.21
CA ARG A 409 23.27 22.93 -27.61
C ARG A 409 22.74 23.17 -29.03
N ALA A 410 23.05 22.28 -29.96
CA ALA A 410 22.54 22.37 -31.32
C ALA A 410 21.01 22.22 -31.36
N THR A 411 20.45 21.26 -30.62
CA THR A 411 19.00 21.05 -30.52
C THR A 411 18.29 22.25 -29.88
N ILE A 412 18.86 22.83 -28.82
CA ILE A 412 18.37 24.07 -28.19
C ILE A 412 18.33 25.20 -29.22
N ALA A 413 19.44 25.46 -29.91
CA ALA A 413 19.53 26.51 -30.92
C ALA A 413 18.53 26.31 -32.07
N ALA A 414 18.32 25.06 -32.52
CA ALA A 414 17.35 24.74 -33.56
C ALA A 414 15.89 24.99 -33.11
N HIS A 415 15.55 24.70 -31.84
CA HIS A 415 14.23 25.04 -31.31
C HIS A 415 14.02 26.55 -31.14
N TYR A 416 15.02 27.27 -30.65
CA TYR A 416 14.97 28.73 -30.61
C TYR A 416 14.86 29.34 -32.01
N LEU A 417 15.54 28.78 -33.01
CA LEU A 417 15.42 29.21 -34.40
C LEU A 417 13.98 29.08 -34.89
N LYS A 418 13.36 27.90 -34.70
CA LYS A 418 11.94 27.68 -35.06
C LYS A 418 11.01 28.65 -34.33
N HIS A 419 11.28 28.93 -33.06
CA HIS A 419 10.51 29.91 -32.31
C HIS A 419 10.68 31.33 -32.88
N ALA A 420 11.92 31.78 -33.14
CA ALA A 420 12.19 33.11 -33.70
C ALA A 420 11.53 33.30 -35.08
N VAL A 421 11.56 32.27 -35.93
CA VAL A 421 10.86 32.25 -37.23
C VAL A 421 9.34 32.39 -37.03
N SER A 422 8.75 31.67 -36.07
CA SER A 422 7.32 31.79 -35.76
C SER A 422 6.92 33.21 -35.29
N GLN A 423 7.85 33.91 -34.65
CA GLN A 423 7.67 35.30 -34.22
C GLN A 423 8.01 36.33 -35.30
N LYS A 424 8.42 35.89 -36.51
CA LYS A 424 8.92 36.74 -37.60
C LYS A 424 10.10 37.63 -37.17
N ASN A 425 10.91 37.15 -36.21
CA ASN A 425 12.11 37.85 -35.75
C ASN A 425 13.31 37.44 -36.59
N GLU A 426 13.45 38.09 -37.75
CA GLU A 426 14.45 37.75 -38.77
C GLU A 426 15.90 37.91 -38.30
N VAL A 427 16.18 38.91 -37.46
CA VAL A 427 17.52 39.15 -36.91
C VAL A 427 17.94 38.01 -36.00
N GLU A 428 17.05 37.63 -35.08
CA GLU A 428 17.33 36.56 -34.12
C GLU A 428 17.38 35.19 -34.80
N ALA A 429 16.48 34.93 -35.76
CA ALA A 429 16.52 33.71 -36.56
C ALA A 429 17.85 33.59 -37.32
N SER A 430 18.33 34.67 -37.94
CA SER A 430 19.62 34.64 -38.68
C SER A 430 20.82 34.43 -37.74
N ARG A 431 20.78 35.04 -36.55
CA ARG A 431 21.80 34.84 -35.50
C ARG A 431 21.87 33.38 -35.05
N LEU A 432 20.72 32.79 -34.72
CA LEU A 432 20.61 31.40 -34.26
C LEU A 432 20.98 30.40 -35.36
N ALA A 433 20.60 30.66 -36.62
CA ALA A 433 20.99 29.83 -37.75
C ALA A 433 22.53 29.82 -37.93
N LEU A 434 23.19 30.98 -37.80
CA LEU A 434 24.64 31.08 -37.89
C LEU A 434 25.34 30.42 -36.69
N GLU A 435 24.79 30.55 -35.49
CA GLU A 435 25.27 29.86 -34.28
C GLU A 435 25.23 28.34 -34.46
N LEU A 436 24.10 27.81 -34.94
CA LEU A 436 23.92 26.39 -35.21
C LEU A 436 24.93 25.88 -36.25
N ALA A 437 25.13 26.62 -37.35
CA ALA A 437 26.08 26.25 -38.39
C ALA A 437 27.54 26.25 -37.91
N LYS A 438 27.92 27.18 -37.03
CA LYS A 438 29.27 27.30 -36.47
C LYS A 438 29.56 26.37 -35.30
N GLY A 439 28.54 25.71 -34.74
CA GLY A 439 28.70 24.70 -33.69
C GLY A 439 29.50 23.48 -34.15
N SER A 440 29.72 22.53 -33.24
CA SER A 440 30.45 21.28 -33.51
C SER A 440 29.55 20.07 -33.78
N SER A 441 28.23 20.20 -33.59
CA SER A 441 27.30 19.08 -33.71
C SER A 441 27.35 18.42 -35.10
N THR A 442 27.25 17.08 -35.06
CA THR A 442 27.15 16.19 -36.23
C THR A 442 25.78 15.51 -36.29
N ASP A 443 24.82 15.96 -35.47
CA ASP A 443 23.49 15.37 -35.40
C ASP A 443 22.71 15.62 -36.69
N GLU A 444 22.31 14.51 -37.33
CA GLU A 444 21.58 14.53 -38.61
C GLU A 444 20.18 15.14 -38.42
N GLY A 445 19.50 14.80 -37.33
CA GLY A 445 18.12 15.23 -37.06
C GLY A 445 18.01 16.75 -36.89
N THR A 446 18.92 17.34 -36.13
CA THR A 446 19.01 18.79 -35.93
C THR A 446 19.27 19.52 -37.24
N PHE A 447 20.22 19.04 -38.06
CA PHE A 447 20.50 19.64 -39.36
C PHE A 447 19.28 19.56 -40.29
N VAL A 448 18.72 18.36 -40.45
CA VAL A 448 17.53 18.09 -41.28
C VAL A 448 16.35 18.97 -40.90
N GLY A 449 16.13 19.13 -39.59
CA GLY A 449 15.03 19.91 -39.02
C GLY A 449 15.19 21.43 -39.17
N ALA A 450 16.40 21.90 -39.50
CA ALA A 450 16.72 23.32 -39.68
C ALA A 450 17.19 23.67 -41.10
N ALA A 451 17.36 22.69 -41.99
CA ALA A 451 18.04 22.86 -43.29
C ALA A 451 17.47 24.00 -44.15
N GLU A 452 16.14 24.11 -44.25
CA GLU A 452 15.50 25.18 -45.04
C GLU A 452 15.77 26.57 -44.47
N GLU A 453 15.66 26.72 -43.14
CA GLU A 453 15.94 27.99 -42.46
C GLU A 453 17.43 28.34 -42.56
N LEU A 454 18.32 27.36 -42.42
CA LEU A 454 19.75 27.55 -42.60
C LEU A 454 20.03 28.04 -44.03
N GLN A 455 19.53 27.34 -45.05
CA GLN A 455 19.76 27.68 -46.45
C GLN A 455 19.27 29.09 -46.83
N GLN A 456 18.18 29.56 -46.21
CA GLN A 456 17.62 30.89 -46.46
C GLN A 456 18.37 32.02 -45.73
N ARG A 457 19.02 31.72 -44.60
CA ARG A 457 19.44 32.74 -43.63
C ARG A 457 20.95 32.87 -43.46
N ILE A 458 21.73 31.88 -43.87
CA ILE A 458 23.19 31.91 -43.71
C ILE A 458 23.90 31.89 -45.07
N PRO A 459 25.16 32.37 -45.14
CA PRO A 459 25.97 32.25 -46.35
C PRO A 459 26.11 30.80 -46.81
N ALA A 460 26.08 30.57 -48.13
CA ALA A 460 26.20 29.23 -48.71
C ALA A 460 27.46 28.47 -48.24
N ALA A 461 28.57 29.17 -48.01
CA ALA A 461 29.80 28.58 -47.48
C ALA A 461 29.64 28.03 -46.06
N ASP A 462 28.89 28.71 -45.19
CA ASP A 462 28.62 28.25 -43.81
C ASP A 462 27.65 27.06 -43.82
N PHE A 463 26.64 27.10 -44.72
CA PHE A 463 25.72 25.98 -44.93
C PHE A 463 26.46 24.73 -45.41
N ASP A 464 27.30 24.87 -46.45
CA ASP A 464 28.06 23.77 -47.03
C ASP A 464 29.04 23.17 -46.01
N ALA A 465 29.69 24.01 -45.19
CA ALA A 465 30.57 23.54 -44.13
C ALA A 465 29.81 22.74 -43.04
N TYR A 466 28.62 23.18 -42.64
CA TYR A 466 27.80 22.42 -41.69
C TYR A 466 27.29 21.12 -42.31
N PHE A 467 26.81 21.18 -43.56
CA PHE A 467 26.36 19.99 -44.28
C PHE A 467 27.47 18.94 -44.38
N GLU A 468 28.69 19.30 -44.80
CA GLU A 468 29.81 18.36 -44.90
C GLU A 468 30.17 17.71 -43.56
N ARG A 469 30.07 18.47 -42.45
CA ARG A 469 30.32 17.95 -41.10
C ARG A 469 29.33 16.85 -40.70
N VAL A 470 28.07 16.96 -41.12
CA VAL A 470 27.02 15.96 -40.85
C VAL A 470 27.05 14.82 -41.87
N TYR A 471 27.28 15.16 -43.14
CA TYR A 471 27.28 14.25 -44.28
C TYR A 471 28.44 13.24 -44.22
N ALA A 472 29.67 13.65 -43.92
CA ALA A 472 30.81 12.74 -43.97
C ALA A 472 30.69 11.54 -42.99
N PRO A 473 30.27 11.72 -41.72
CA PRO A 473 29.93 10.62 -40.82
C PRO A 473 28.76 9.77 -41.31
N ALA A 474 27.67 10.40 -41.78
CA ALA A 474 26.47 9.72 -42.29
C ALA A 474 26.81 8.79 -43.47
N ARG A 475 27.59 9.31 -44.42
CA ARG A 475 28.09 8.57 -45.59
C ARG A 475 28.93 7.37 -45.18
N LYS A 476 29.85 7.54 -44.23
CA LYS A 476 30.66 6.43 -43.71
C LYS A 476 29.78 5.35 -43.07
N ARG A 477 28.72 5.73 -42.33
CA ARG A 477 27.79 4.79 -41.69
C ARG A 477 27.01 3.97 -42.71
N VAL A 478 26.41 4.60 -43.72
CA VAL A 478 25.60 3.89 -44.73
C VAL A 478 26.46 2.97 -45.60
N LEU A 479 27.69 3.39 -45.96
CA LEU A 479 28.61 2.55 -46.73
C LEU A 479 29.12 1.33 -45.94
N ALA A 480 29.25 1.45 -44.61
CA ALA A 480 29.63 0.32 -43.76
C ALA A 480 28.48 -0.70 -43.60
N ARG A 481 27.23 -0.24 -43.70
CA ARG A 481 26.03 -1.06 -43.44
C ARG A 481 25.00 -0.90 -44.57
N PRO A 482 25.37 -1.22 -45.83
CA PRO A 482 24.59 -0.86 -47.01
C PRO A 482 23.26 -1.62 -47.12
N LYS A 483 23.06 -2.69 -46.34
CA LYS A 483 21.84 -3.50 -46.34
C LYS A 483 20.77 -3.01 -45.35
N GLU A 484 21.10 -2.05 -44.48
CA GLU A 484 20.15 -1.51 -43.51
C GLU A 484 19.26 -0.46 -44.18
N ALA A 485 17.97 -0.77 -44.35
CA ALA A 485 17.02 0.10 -45.06
C ALA A 485 16.91 1.49 -44.41
N MET A 486 16.87 1.54 -43.07
CA MET A 486 16.78 2.78 -42.31
C MET A 486 17.97 3.70 -42.55
N LEU A 487 19.21 3.20 -42.51
CA LEU A 487 20.39 4.05 -42.77
C LEU A 487 20.43 4.58 -44.20
N ASN A 488 19.98 3.77 -45.17
CA ASN A 488 19.85 4.21 -46.56
C ASN A 488 18.82 5.34 -46.67
N ASN A 489 17.69 5.20 -45.96
CA ASN A 489 16.66 6.22 -45.91
C ASN A 489 17.16 7.51 -45.26
N ASP A 490 17.73 7.43 -44.05
CA ASP A 490 18.18 8.59 -43.28
C ASP A 490 19.25 9.37 -44.04
N PHE A 491 20.19 8.66 -44.68
CA PHE A 491 21.22 9.26 -45.53
C PHE A 491 20.62 9.98 -46.75
N ALA A 492 19.66 9.35 -47.43
CA ALA A 492 18.98 9.96 -48.58
C ALA A 492 18.19 11.20 -48.16
N TRP A 493 17.48 11.13 -47.03
CA TRP A 493 16.72 12.23 -46.47
C TRP A 493 17.62 13.42 -46.11
N LEU A 494 18.76 13.18 -45.46
CA LEU A 494 19.77 14.21 -45.17
C LEU A 494 20.19 14.96 -46.45
N CYS A 495 20.54 14.22 -47.50
CA CYS A 495 20.96 14.79 -48.77
C CYS A 495 19.82 15.57 -49.48
N ALA A 496 18.60 15.03 -49.46
CA ALA A 496 17.43 15.66 -50.04
C ALA A 496 17.09 16.99 -49.35
N ARG A 497 17.12 17.01 -48.00
CA ARG A 497 16.88 18.19 -47.19
C ARG A 497 17.95 19.27 -47.37
N ALA A 498 19.19 18.86 -47.62
CA ALA A 498 20.27 19.79 -47.97
C ALA A 498 20.20 20.30 -49.41
N GLY A 499 19.50 19.60 -50.31
CA GLY A 499 19.57 19.84 -51.75
C GLY A 499 20.95 19.54 -52.34
N LYS A 500 21.69 18.60 -51.75
CA LYS A 500 23.08 18.25 -52.10
C LYS A 500 23.20 16.75 -52.35
N HIS A 501 24.15 16.34 -53.18
CA HIS A 501 24.41 14.92 -53.53
C HIS A 501 23.16 14.11 -53.91
N LEU A 502 22.25 14.72 -54.66
CA LEU A 502 20.92 14.15 -54.95
C LEU A 502 20.97 12.83 -55.75
N ASP A 503 21.98 12.63 -56.59
CA ASP A 503 22.16 11.37 -57.32
C ASP A 503 22.54 10.20 -56.38
N GLU A 504 23.39 10.48 -55.38
CA GLU A 504 23.73 9.50 -54.34
C GLU A 504 22.52 9.25 -53.44
N ALA A 505 21.79 10.31 -53.07
CA ALA A 505 20.54 10.23 -52.33
C ALA A 505 19.51 9.33 -53.03
N LEU A 506 19.38 9.46 -54.36
CA LEU A 506 18.45 8.64 -55.14
C LEU A 506 18.80 7.16 -55.07
N THR A 507 20.09 6.83 -55.18
CA THR A 507 20.58 5.46 -55.09
C THR A 507 20.21 4.84 -53.73
N HIS A 508 20.43 5.58 -52.64
CA HIS A 508 20.14 5.11 -51.29
C HIS A 508 18.63 5.06 -51.00
N ALA A 509 17.84 6.05 -51.42
CA ALA A 509 16.37 6.02 -51.27
C ALA A 509 15.76 4.82 -52.01
N GLN A 510 16.23 4.53 -53.23
CA GLN A 510 15.79 3.35 -53.98
C GLN A 510 16.16 2.04 -53.28
N GLU A 511 17.36 1.94 -52.69
CA GLU A 511 17.74 0.75 -51.92
C GLU A 511 16.92 0.62 -50.63
N ALA A 512 16.60 1.72 -49.94
CA ALA A 512 15.72 1.71 -48.76
C ALA A 512 14.32 1.17 -49.11
N VAL A 513 13.70 1.70 -50.16
CA VAL A 513 12.39 1.23 -50.67
C VAL A 513 12.45 -0.22 -51.12
N LYS A 514 13.50 -0.61 -51.86
CA LYS A 514 13.67 -2.01 -52.29
C LYS A 514 13.76 -2.99 -51.12
N ARG A 515 14.36 -2.58 -50.01
CA ARG A 515 14.49 -3.39 -48.79
C ARG A 515 13.21 -3.44 -47.97
N ALA A 516 12.45 -2.36 -47.96
CA ALA A 516 11.19 -2.25 -47.23
C ALA A 516 10.12 -1.54 -48.08
N PRO A 517 9.55 -2.21 -49.10
CA PRO A 517 8.66 -1.58 -50.08
C PRO A 517 7.30 -1.15 -49.49
N GLY A 518 6.92 -1.70 -48.34
CA GLY A 518 5.70 -1.33 -47.61
C GLY A 518 5.91 -0.25 -46.55
N ASN A 519 7.03 0.49 -46.59
CA ASN A 519 7.29 1.58 -45.65
C ASN A 519 7.00 2.93 -46.31
N ALA A 520 5.89 3.56 -45.91
CA ALA A 520 5.44 4.84 -46.46
C ALA A 520 6.46 5.98 -46.27
N ALA A 521 7.19 6.02 -45.15
CA ALA A 521 8.22 7.04 -44.91
C ALA A 521 9.40 6.93 -45.88
N TYR A 522 9.72 5.69 -46.34
CA TYR A 522 10.80 5.48 -47.29
C TYR A 522 10.37 5.85 -48.71
N LEU A 523 9.09 5.65 -49.02
CA LEU A 523 8.48 6.13 -50.27
C LEU A 523 8.46 7.67 -50.30
N ASP A 524 8.05 8.34 -49.23
CA ASP A 524 8.11 9.81 -49.11
C ASP A 524 9.52 10.34 -49.31
N THR A 525 10.52 9.72 -48.66
CA THR A 525 11.94 10.12 -48.86
C THR A 525 12.37 9.96 -50.31
N LEU A 526 11.99 8.87 -50.99
CA LEU A 526 12.28 8.68 -52.41
C LEU A 526 11.56 9.73 -53.28
N ALA A 527 10.30 10.05 -52.98
CA ALA A 527 9.55 11.07 -53.68
C ALA A 527 10.18 12.45 -53.52
N GLU A 528 10.60 12.84 -52.31
CA GLU A 528 11.30 14.11 -52.06
C GLU A 528 12.63 14.18 -52.83
N VAL A 529 13.41 13.09 -52.87
CA VAL A 529 14.65 13.05 -53.68
C VAL A 529 14.35 13.25 -55.17
N LEU A 530 13.35 12.54 -55.71
CA LEU A 530 12.93 12.70 -57.11
C LEU A 530 12.45 14.13 -57.40
N PHE A 531 11.69 14.71 -56.48
CA PHE A 531 11.22 16.08 -56.58
C PHE A 531 12.39 17.09 -56.62
N ARG A 532 13.38 16.93 -55.73
CA ARG A 532 14.59 17.78 -55.69
C ARG A 532 15.46 17.63 -56.94
N LEU A 533 15.43 16.47 -57.60
CA LEU A 533 16.05 16.24 -58.91
C LEU A 533 15.26 16.86 -60.08
N GLY A 534 14.15 17.54 -59.81
CA GLY A 534 13.27 18.13 -60.83
C GLY A 534 12.32 17.13 -61.49
N ARG A 535 12.28 15.86 -61.02
CA ARG A 535 11.45 14.77 -61.56
C ARG A 535 10.09 14.73 -60.87
N ALA A 536 9.37 15.85 -60.88
CA ALA A 536 8.15 16.04 -60.08
C ALA A 536 7.03 15.05 -60.44
N GLY A 537 6.89 14.67 -61.72
CA GLY A 537 5.91 13.66 -62.14
C GLY A 537 6.15 12.29 -61.51
N GLU A 538 7.41 11.86 -61.42
CA GLU A 538 7.77 10.59 -60.76
C GLU A 538 7.61 10.68 -59.24
N ALA A 539 7.93 11.83 -58.65
CA ALA A 539 7.68 12.07 -57.23
C ALA A 539 6.20 11.90 -56.87
N VAL A 540 5.28 12.44 -57.68
CA VAL A 540 3.83 12.27 -57.46
C VAL A 540 3.40 10.81 -57.48
N GLU A 541 3.94 9.99 -58.39
CA GLU A 541 3.59 8.56 -58.45
C GLU A 541 4.10 7.78 -57.24
N ILE A 542 5.31 8.08 -56.76
CA ILE A 542 5.85 7.44 -55.56
C ILE A 542 5.08 7.90 -54.30
N GLU A 543 4.81 9.20 -54.18
CA GLU A 543 4.06 9.74 -53.03
C GLU A 543 2.63 9.18 -52.97
N ARG A 544 2.00 8.92 -54.13
CA ARG A 544 0.71 8.25 -54.18
C ARG A 544 0.75 6.85 -53.55
N GLN A 545 1.84 6.11 -53.73
CA GLN A 545 2.03 4.81 -53.09
C GLN A 545 2.18 4.96 -51.56
N ALA A 546 2.87 6.00 -51.09
CA ALA A 546 2.97 6.29 -49.66
C ALA A 546 1.59 6.58 -49.05
N ILE A 547 0.76 7.38 -49.72
CA ILE A 547 -0.62 7.69 -49.31
C ILE A 547 -1.51 6.44 -49.35
N GLU A 548 -1.35 5.55 -50.33
CA GLU A 548 -2.11 4.29 -50.37
C GLU A 548 -1.84 3.42 -49.13
N LEU A 549 -0.64 3.50 -48.55
CA LEU A 549 -0.28 2.82 -47.30
C LEU A 549 -0.78 3.56 -46.05
N MET A 550 -0.83 4.89 -46.07
CA MET A 550 -1.30 5.74 -44.96
C MET A 550 -2.25 6.84 -45.47
N PRO A 551 -3.53 6.51 -45.76
CA PRO A 551 -4.45 7.44 -46.43
C PRO A 551 -4.81 8.69 -45.63
N ASP A 552 -4.72 8.60 -44.31
CA ASP A 552 -5.12 9.67 -43.39
C ASP A 552 -3.92 10.50 -42.88
N ASP A 553 -2.72 10.28 -43.44
CA ASP A 553 -1.54 11.06 -43.07
C ASP A 553 -1.56 12.45 -43.73
N GLU A 554 -1.85 13.48 -42.92
CA GLU A 554 -1.93 14.88 -43.38
C GLU A 554 -0.64 15.40 -44.01
N PHE A 555 0.52 14.89 -43.58
CA PHE A 555 1.82 15.31 -44.11
C PHE A 555 2.00 14.78 -45.53
N LEU A 556 1.74 13.50 -45.79
CA LEU A 556 1.84 12.92 -47.13
C LEU A 556 0.85 13.59 -48.10
N VAL A 557 -0.37 13.88 -47.63
CA VAL A 557 -1.38 14.62 -48.42
C VAL A 557 -0.89 16.03 -48.78
N SER A 558 -0.21 16.70 -47.86
CA SER A 558 0.39 18.02 -48.12
C SER A 558 1.58 17.91 -49.09
N GLN A 559 2.40 16.86 -48.98
CA GLN A 559 3.55 16.64 -49.86
C GLN A 559 3.14 16.39 -51.30
N ILE A 560 2.18 15.48 -51.53
CA ILE A 560 1.72 15.20 -52.89
C ILE A 560 1.11 16.44 -53.55
N ALA A 561 0.43 17.30 -52.79
CA ALA A 561 -0.10 18.56 -53.30
C ALA A 561 1.03 19.50 -53.76
N ARG A 562 2.10 19.60 -52.97
CA ARG A 562 3.32 20.37 -53.33
C ARG A 562 3.97 19.82 -54.60
N PHE A 563 4.11 18.50 -54.72
CA PHE A 563 4.69 17.87 -55.90
C PHE A 563 3.83 18.06 -57.15
N LYS A 564 2.50 17.90 -57.03
CA LYS A 564 1.54 18.12 -58.13
C LYS A 564 1.59 19.56 -58.66
N ALA A 565 1.66 20.55 -57.77
CA ALA A 565 1.73 21.96 -58.18
C ALA A 565 2.91 22.25 -59.13
N VAL A 566 4.06 21.61 -58.91
CA VAL A 566 5.23 21.73 -59.80
C VAL A 566 5.10 20.85 -61.03
N ALA A 567 4.63 19.60 -60.88
CA ALA A 567 4.48 18.66 -61.99
C ALA A 567 3.48 19.19 -63.04
N ASP A 568 2.39 19.83 -62.63
CA ASP A 568 1.42 20.42 -63.53
C ASP A 568 1.92 21.70 -64.21
N ALA A 569 2.86 22.43 -63.58
CA ALA A 569 3.55 23.57 -64.20
C ALA A 569 4.66 23.15 -65.19
N GLN A 570 5.11 21.89 -65.13
CA GLN A 570 6.11 21.31 -66.05
C GLN A 570 5.48 20.65 -67.30
N LYS A 571 4.15 20.43 -67.29
CA LYS A 571 3.37 19.98 -68.45
C LYS A 571 3.01 21.17 -69.35
#